data_AF-I4E2H8-F1
#
_entry.id   AF-I4E2H8-F1
#
_cell.length_a   1.000
_cell.length_b   1.000
_cell.length_c   1.000
_cell.angle_alpha   90.00
_cell.angle_beta   90.00
_cell.angle_gamma   90.00
#
_symmetry.space_group_name_H-M   'P 1'
#
loop_
_entity.id
_entity.type
_entity.pdbx_description
1 polymer ?
#
loop_
_entity_poly.entity_id
_entity_poly.type
_entity_poly.pdbx_seq_one_letter_code
_entity_poly.pdbx_strand_id
1 'polypeptide(L)'
;ETEYGFCPSELLYTFGGNANGAECVFPFVFLGKEYDSCTTEGRSDGYRWCATTDNFDRDIKYGFCPTRDSAVIGGNSEGEVCHFPFVFLGKEYDSCTSEGRGDGKLWCATTDSYDDDKKWGFCPDQGYSLFL
;
A
#
# COMPACT_ATOMS: atom_id res chain seq x y z
N GLU A 1 21.36 14.95 -18.53
CA GLU A 1 20.71 13.63 -18.67
C GLU A 1 19.76 13.49 -17.50
N THR A 2 18.51 13.09 -17.74
CA THR A 2 17.51 12.91 -16.68
C THR A 2 17.67 11.50 -16.13
N GLU A 3 18.13 11.38 -14.89
CA GLU A 3 18.23 10.11 -14.17
C GLU A 3 16.84 9.74 -13.60
N TYR A 4 16.43 8.49 -13.78
CA TYR A 4 15.16 7.96 -13.26
C TYR A 4 15.39 6.57 -12.65
N GLY A 5 14.50 6.18 -11.73
CA GLY A 5 14.50 4.87 -11.08
C GLY A 5 13.08 4.42 -10.76
N PHE A 6 12.93 3.17 -10.32
CA PHE A 6 11.62 2.61 -9.94
C PHE A 6 11.38 2.75 -8.44
N CYS A 7 10.21 3.25 -8.07
CA CYS A 7 9.75 3.22 -6.68
C CYS A 7 9.52 1.75 -6.26
N PRO A 8 10.04 1.32 -5.09
CA PRO A 8 9.83 -0.03 -4.61
C PRO A 8 8.35 -0.30 -4.32
N SER A 9 7.79 -1.34 -4.93
CA SER A 9 6.40 -1.77 -4.71
C SER A 9 6.29 -3.29 -4.70
N GLU A 10 5.54 -3.81 -3.73
CA GLU A 10 5.25 -5.24 -3.58
C GLU A 10 4.35 -5.81 -4.69
N LEU A 11 3.63 -4.93 -5.39
CA LEU A 11 2.86 -5.24 -6.59
C LEU A 11 3.73 -5.36 -7.84
N LEU A 12 5.01 -4.95 -7.77
CA LEU A 12 5.93 -5.00 -8.91
C LEU A 12 6.99 -6.08 -8.71
N TYR A 13 7.56 -6.16 -7.50
CA TYR A 13 8.59 -7.13 -7.18
C TYR A 13 8.78 -7.29 -5.68
N THR A 14 9.37 -8.42 -5.29
CA THR A 14 9.80 -8.68 -3.92
C THR A 14 11.33 -8.66 -3.81
N PHE A 15 11.84 -8.56 -2.58
CA PHE A 15 13.26 -8.65 -2.26
C PHE A 15 13.57 -9.96 -1.54
N GLY A 16 14.75 -10.52 -1.78
CA GLY A 16 15.20 -11.74 -1.11
C GLY A 16 14.23 -12.92 -1.31
N GLY A 17 13.94 -13.64 -0.23
CA GLY A 17 13.06 -14.81 -0.25
C GLY A 17 13.54 -15.93 -1.19
N ASN A 18 12.59 -16.69 -1.74
CA ASN A 18 12.85 -17.78 -2.67
C ASN A 18 12.05 -17.67 -3.99
N ALA A 19 11.45 -16.49 -4.20
CA ALA A 19 10.62 -16.16 -5.34
C ALA A 19 11.38 -15.41 -6.45
N ASN A 20 12.69 -15.16 -6.28
CA ASN A 20 13.57 -14.51 -7.27
C ASN A 20 13.03 -13.17 -7.78
N GLY A 21 12.45 -12.37 -6.89
CA GLY A 21 11.90 -11.06 -7.22
C GLY A 21 10.50 -11.07 -7.84
N ALA A 22 9.81 -12.21 -7.88
CA ALA A 22 8.41 -12.25 -8.30
C ALA A 22 7.54 -11.33 -7.43
N GLU A 23 6.48 -10.81 -8.03
CA GLU A 23 5.47 -9.97 -7.39
C GLU A 23 4.66 -10.75 -6.33
N CYS A 24 4.11 -10.03 -5.37
CA CYS A 24 3.16 -10.60 -4.43
C CYS A 24 1.86 -11.01 -5.14
N VAL A 25 1.27 -12.11 -4.71
CA VAL A 25 -0.08 -12.51 -5.14
C VAL A 25 -1.04 -12.24 -4.00
N PHE A 26 -2.07 -11.43 -4.25
CA PHE A 26 -3.11 -11.10 -3.28
C PHE A 26 -4.49 -11.51 -3.82
N PRO A 27 -5.38 -12.10 -3.00
CA PRO A 27 -5.07 -12.64 -1.67
C PRO A 27 -4.16 -13.88 -1.73
N PHE A 28 -3.38 -14.12 -0.68
CA PHE A 28 -2.69 -15.40 -0.47
C PHE A 28 -3.07 -16.06 0.86
N VAL A 29 -3.01 -17.39 0.88
CA VAL A 29 -3.27 -18.18 2.09
C VAL A 29 -1.98 -18.48 2.86
N PHE A 30 -1.96 -18.18 4.16
CA PHE A 30 -0.91 -18.59 5.10
C PHE A 30 -1.51 -19.00 6.46
N LEU A 31 -1.16 -20.20 6.95
CA LEU A 31 -1.74 -20.83 8.14
C LEU A 31 -3.29 -20.86 8.09
N GLY A 32 -3.84 -21.09 6.90
CA GLY A 32 -5.28 -21.13 6.67
C GLY A 32 -6.01 -19.77 6.79
N LYS A 33 -5.28 -18.65 6.86
CA LYS A 33 -5.84 -17.29 6.78
C LYS A 33 -5.48 -16.65 5.44
N GLU A 34 -6.40 -15.85 4.90
CA GLU A 34 -6.15 -15.05 3.69
C GLU A 34 -5.55 -13.69 4.06
N TYR A 35 -4.60 -13.24 3.25
CA TYR A 35 -3.93 -11.95 3.37
C TYR A 35 -4.01 -11.22 2.03
N ASP A 36 -4.63 -10.04 2.05
CA ASP A 36 -4.70 -9.11 0.90
C ASP A 36 -3.54 -8.12 0.86
N SER A 37 -2.65 -8.16 1.86
CA SER A 37 -1.52 -7.28 1.99
C SER A 37 -0.29 -8.03 2.51
N CYS A 38 0.86 -7.39 2.39
CA CYS A 38 2.06 -7.86 3.03
C CYS A 38 1.92 -7.94 4.56
N THR A 39 2.42 -9.00 5.19
CA THR A 39 2.26 -9.28 6.63
C THR A 39 3.59 -9.46 7.34
N THR A 40 3.63 -9.25 8.66
CA THR A 40 4.75 -9.64 9.52
C THR A 40 4.48 -10.93 10.30
N GLU A 41 3.29 -11.53 10.12
CA GLU A 41 2.89 -12.75 10.83
C GLU A 41 3.90 -13.88 10.57
N GLY A 42 4.26 -14.60 11.64
CA GLY A 42 5.27 -15.66 11.59
C GLY A 42 6.73 -15.18 11.65
N ARG A 43 7.00 -13.88 11.78
CA ARG A 43 8.36 -13.32 11.90
C ARG A 43 8.54 -12.48 13.17
N SER A 44 9.75 -12.50 13.74
CA SER A 44 10.14 -11.69 14.90
C SER A 44 11.06 -10.50 14.56
N ASP A 45 11.58 -10.45 13.32
CA ASP A 45 12.46 -9.40 12.84
C ASP A 45 11.71 -8.16 12.31
N GLY A 46 10.38 -8.21 12.26
CA GLY A 46 9.52 -7.11 11.82
C GLY A 46 9.51 -6.88 10.30
N TYR A 47 10.21 -7.70 9.50
CA TYR A 47 10.16 -7.58 8.05
C TYR A 47 8.82 -8.06 7.50
N ARG A 48 8.23 -7.24 6.63
CA ARG A 48 7.00 -7.58 5.91
C ARG A 48 7.31 -8.55 4.77
N TRP A 49 6.46 -9.54 4.59
CA TRP A 49 6.58 -10.55 3.55
C TRP A 49 5.19 -10.91 2.99
N CYS A 50 5.19 -11.42 1.75
CA CYS A 50 4.00 -11.88 1.06
C CYS A 50 4.29 -13.21 0.36
N ALA A 51 3.24 -13.97 0.05
CA ALA A 51 3.38 -15.06 -0.90
C ALA A 51 3.44 -14.53 -2.34
N THR A 52 4.10 -15.28 -3.19
CA THR A 52 4.17 -15.00 -4.65
C THR A 52 3.34 -16.00 -5.45
N THR A 53 2.35 -16.59 -4.77
CA THR A 53 1.41 -17.63 -5.20
C THR A 53 0.11 -17.49 -4.40
N ASP A 54 -1.02 -18.03 -4.87
CA ASP A 54 -2.30 -18.00 -4.15
C ASP A 54 -2.28 -18.70 -2.78
N ASN A 55 -1.35 -19.64 -2.58
CA ASN A 55 -1.30 -20.44 -1.36
C ASN A 55 0.13 -20.70 -0.92
N PHE A 56 0.58 -19.97 0.11
CA PHE A 56 1.90 -20.16 0.70
C PHE A 56 2.03 -21.52 1.37
N ASP A 57 1.00 -22.01 2.05
CA ASP A 57 1.03 -23.30 2.75
C ASP A 57 1.31 -24.47 1.78
N ARG A 58 0.89 -24.34 0.52
CA ARG A 58 1.10 -25.31 -0.56
C ARG A 58 2.43 -25.12 -1.28
N ASP A 59 2.71 -23.91 -1.75
CA ASP A 59 3.79 -23.65 -2.71
C ASP A 59 5.08 -23.17 -2.05
N ILE A 60 4.97 -22.61 -0.83
CA ILE A 60 6.08 -22.10 -0.01
C ILE A 60 6.96 -21.11 -0.79
N LYS A 61 6.31 -20.26 -1.60
CA LYS A 61 6.96 -19.22 -2.41
C LYS A 61 6.69 -17.84 -1.83
N TYR A 62 7.75 -17.14 -1.44
CA TYR A 62 7.65 -15.84 -0.82
C TYR A 62 8.79 -14.89 -1.17
N GLY A 63 8.54 -13.61 -0.93
CA GLY A 63 9.56 -12.58 -0.89
C GLY A 63 9.22 -11.52 0.15
N PHE A 64 10.19 -10.65 0.43
CA PHE A 64 10.01 -9.52 1.33
C PHE A 64 9.46 -8.33 0.56
N CYS A 65 8.48 -7.66 1.15
CA CYS A 65 7.96 -6.44 0.58
C CYS A 65 8.90 -5.28 0.86
N PRO A 66 9.15 -4.39 -0.13
CA PRO A 66 9.84 -3.15 0.13
C PRO A 66 9.20 -2.35 1.27
N THR A 67 9.97 -1.47 1.89
CA THR A 67 9.40 -0.33 2.62
C THR A 67 8.64 0.49 1.59
N ARG A 68 7.31 0.55 1.74
CA ARG A 68 6.46 1.22 0.75
C ARG A 68 6.80 2.72 0.79
N ASP A 69 7.19 3.28 -0.35
CA ASP A 69 6.79 4.64 -0.68
C ASP A 69 5.28 4.59 -0.96
N SER A 70 4.47 4.39 0.09
CA SER A 70 3.02 4.30 -0.08
C SER A 70 2.52 5.66 -0.57
N ALA A 71 1.77 5.67 -1.66
CA ALA A 71 1.18 6.89 -2.18
C ALA A 71 0.18 7.50 -1.19
N VAL A 72 -0.42 6.67 -0.33
CA VAL A 72 -1.20 7.10 0.83
C VAL A 72 -0.78 6.39 2.12
N ILE A 73 -0.89 7.09 3.24
CA ILE A 73 -0.59 6.57 4.58
C ILE A 73 -1.91 6.25 5.30
N GLY A 74 -2.01 5.08 5.91
CA GLY A 74 -3.22 4.67 6.64
C GLY A 74 -4.47 4.61 5.75
N GLY A 75 -5.61 5.04 6.29
CA GLY A 75 -6.91 4.92 5.62
C GLY A 75 -7.35 3.46 5.49
N ASN A 76 -8.14 3.17 4.46
CA ASN A 76 -8.67 1.84 4.15
C ASN A 76 -8.27 1.35 2.76
N SER A 77 -7.37 2.08 2.10
CA SER A 77 -6.87 1.74 0.76
C SER A 77 -5.45 1.21 0.79
N GLU A 78 -4.93 0.86 1.97
CA GLU A 78 -3.67 0.13 2.12
C GLU A 78 -2.53 0.62 1.21
N GLY A 79 -2.32 1.93 1.09
CA GLY A 79 -1.22 2.48 0.30
C GLY A 79 -1.45 2.60 -1.22
N GLU A 80 -2.66 2.31 -1.70
CA GLU A 80 -3.10 2.59 -3.08
C GLU A 80 -2.89 4.05 -3.46
N VAL A 81 -2.71 4.30 -4.76
CA VAL A 81 -2.50 5.64 -5.28
C VAL A 81 -3.75 6.50 -5.12
N CYS A 82 -3.56 7.78 -4.80
CA CYS A 82 -4.64 8.75 -4.93
C CYS A 82 -5.13 8.75 -6.38
N HIS A 83 -6.45 8.70 -6.56
CA HIS A 83 -7.05 8.94 -7.85
C HIS A 83 -7.35 10.44 -7.98
N PHE A 84 -6.85 11.06 -9.04
CA PHE A 84 -7.14 12.46 -9.34
C PHE A 84 -7.66 12.60 -10.77
N PRO A 85 -8.77 13.32 -11.00
CA PRO A 85 -9.66 13.90 -9.98
C PRO A 85 -10.48 12.82 -9.26
N PHE A 86 -10.98 13.13 -8.05
CA PHE A 86 -11.95 12.29 -7.34
C PHE A 86 -13.15 13.09 -6.82
N VAL A 87 -14.29 12.43 -6.67
CA VAL A 87 -15.52 13.05 -6.14
C VAL A 87 -15.69 12.77 -4.65
N PHE A 88 -15.96 13.82 -3.86
CA PHE A 88 -16.35 13.74 -2.45
C PHE A 88 -17.43 14.77 -2.12
N LEU A 89 -18.54 14.33 -1.53
CA LEU A 89 -19.74 15.14 -1.26
C LEU A 89 -20.25 15.87 -2.51
N GLY A 90 -20.18 15.21 -3.67
CA GLY A 90 -20.60 15.77 -4.96
C GLY A 90 -19.68 16.87 -5.53
N LYS A 91 -18.49 17.07 -4.96
CA LYS A 91 -17.48 18.01 -5.45
C LYS A 91 -16.23 17.26 -5.93
N GLU A 92 -15.65 17.70 -7.04
CA GLU A 92 -14.40 17.15 -7.57
C GLU A 92 -13.18 17.79 -6.89
N TYR A 93 -12.17 16.96 -6.66
CA TYR A 93 -10.88 17.33 -6.10
C TYR A 93 -9.74 16.81 -6.98
N ASP A 94 -8.86 17.72 -7.39
CA ASP A 94 -7.64 17.47 -8.16
C ASP A 94 -6.37 17.41 -7.29
N SER A 95 -6.54 17.58 -5.98
CA SER A 95 -5.46 17.53 -4.99
C SER A 95 -5.97 17.03 -3.63
N CYS A 96 -5.05 16.70 -2.74
CA CYS A 96 -5.39 16.27 -1.39
C CYS A 96 -6.17 17.35 -0.63
N THR A 97 -7.22 16.96 0.07
CA THR A 97 -8.09 17.88 0.81
C THR A 97 -8.14 17.52 2.29
N SER A 98 -8.44 18.50 3.15
CA SER A 98 -8.78 18.28 4.57
C SER A 98 -10.29 18.31 4.81
N GLU A 99 -11.09 18.47 3.75
CA GLU A 99 -12.54 18.58 3.84
C GLU A 99 -13.15 17.31 4.45
N GLY A 100 -14.16 17.46 5.30
CA GLY A 100 -14.74 16.35 6.07
C GLY A 100 -13.92 15.96 7.32
N ARG A 101 -12.79 16.61 7.62
CA ARG A 101 -11.97 16.34 8.80
C ARG A 101 -11.78 17.58 9.69
N GLY A 102 -11.81 17.39 11.01
CA GLY A 102 -11.54 18.44 12.01
C GLY A 102 -10.08 18.54 12.46
N ASP A 103 -9.24 17.57 12.10
CA ASP A 103 -7.82 17.48 12.50
C ASP A 103 -6.86 18.15 11.50
N GLY A 104 -7.38 18.68 10.38
CA GLY A 104 -6.60 19.35 9.35
C GLY A 104 -5.71 18.43 8.51
N LYS A 105 -5.77 17.10 8.70
CA LYS A 105 -4.96 16.15 7.93
C LYS A 105 -5.46 16.06 6.49
N LEU A 106 -4.52 16.09 5.55
CA LEU A 106 -4.82 15.97 4.12
C LEU A 106 -5.02 14.51 3.72
N TRP A 107 -6.06 14.25 2.94
CA TRP A 107 -6.44 12.94 2.44
C TRP A 107 -6.89 13.01 0.99
N CYS A 108 -6.92 11.86 0.33
CA CYS A 108 -7.41 11.70 -1.03
C CYS A 108 -8.24 10.41 -1.15
N ALA A 109 -9.14 10.36 -2.12
CA ALA A 109 -9.72 9.09 -2.53
C ALA A 109 -8.74 8.30 -3.41
N THR A 110 -8.84 6.98 -3.39
CA THR A 110 -8.04 6.07 -4.23
C THR A 110 -8.86 5.48 -5.38
N THR A 111 -10.02 6.07 -5.64
CA THR A 111 -11.00 5.71 -6.67
C THR A 111 -11.62 6.99 -7.25
N ASP A 112 -12.29 6.90 -8.40
CA ASP A 112 -12.95 8.05 -9.04
C ASP A 112 -13.98 8.75 -8.13
N SER A 113 -14.64 8.01 -7.24
CA SER A 113 -15.71 8.53 -6.39
C SER A 113 -15.62 7.96 -4.97
N TYR A 114 -15.22 8.81 -4.02
CA TYR A 114 -15.29 8.46 -2.60
C TYR A 114 -16.74 8.21 -2.15
N ASP A 115 -17.69 8.94 -2.72
CA ASP A 115 -19.10 8.84 -2.33
C ASP A 115 -19.65 7.42 -2.59
N ASP A 116 -19.17 6.76 -3.65
CA ASP A 116 -19.55 5.40 -4.02
C ASP A 116 -18.68 4.35 -3.31
N ASP A 117 -17.36 4.46 -3.42
CA ASP A 117 -16.41 3.41 -3.02
C ASP A 117 -15.93 3.54 -1.57
N LYS A 118 -15.95 4.76 -1.03
CA LYS A 118 -15.46 5.10 0.33
C LYS A 118 -14.02 4.66 0.57
N LYS A 119 -13.22 4.54 -0.48
CA LYS A 119 -11.80 4.20 -0.42
C LYS A 119 -10.94 5.46 -0.38
N TRP A 120 -10.12 5.56 0.65
CA TRP A 120 -9.24 6.71 0.91
C TRP A 120 -7.94 6.36 1.63
N GLY A 121 -7.02 7.31 1.63
CA GLY A 121 -5.86 7.33 2.51
C GLY A 121 -5.32 8.75 2.74
N PHE A 122 -4.41 8.90 3.71
CA PHE A 122 -3.77 10.19 3.98
C PHE A 122 -2.67 10.47 2.98
N CYS A 123 -2.58 11.71 2.51
CA CYS A 123 -1.46 12.10 1.68
C CYS A 123 -0.19 12.20 2.52
N PRO A 124 0.99 11.82 1.99
CA PRO A 124 2.26 11.93 2.71
C PRO A 124 2.54 13.38 3.11
N ASP A 125 2.88 13.60 4.38
CA ASP A 125 3.32 14.88 4.93
C ASP A 125 4.86 14.93 5.03
N GLN A 126 5.41 15.97 5.67
CA GLN A 126 6.86 16.08 5.89
C GLN A 126 7.42 14.95 6.79
N GLY A 127 6.57 14.15 7.42
CA GLY A 127 6.96 13.11 8.35
C GLY A 127 7.74 13.66 9.55
N TYR A 128 8.48 12.77 10.19
CA TYR A 128 9.38 13.11 11.29
C TYR A 128 10.78 12.61 10.94
N SER A 129 11.78 13.44 11.20
CA SER A 129 13.18 13.00 11.05
C SER A 129 13.47 11.93 12.10
N LEU A 130 13.84 10.74 11.66
CA LEU A 130 14.29 9.64 12.55
C LEU A 130 15.63 9.92 13.23
N PHE A 131 16.30 11.02 12.86
CA PHE A 131 17.63 11.40 13.34
C PHE A 131 17.61 12.55 14.36
N LEU A 132 16.43 13.04 14.74
CA LEU A 132 16.21 14.07 15.76
C LEU A 132 15.50 13.47 16.98
#